data_AF-A0A433Y1D1-F1
#
_entry.id   AF-A0A433Y1D1-F1
#
_cell.length_a   1.000
_cell.length_b   1.000
_cell.length_c   1.000
_cell.angle_alpha   90.00
_cell.angle_beta   90.00
_cell.angle_gamma   90.00
#
_symmetry.space_group_name_H-M   'P 1'
#
loop_
_entity.id
_entity.type
_entity.pdbx_description
1 polymer ?
#
loop_
_entity_poly.entity_id
_entity_poly.type
_entity_poly.pdbx_seq_one_letter_code
_entity_poly.pdbx_strand_id
1 'polypeptide(L)' 'MEDEIVYIGQMEGSHPDSVLTYVGGRNPGHCTSEGKLLLAFHEAANIKRILANGLTPYTPKTVTEPGILLKR' A
#
# COMPACT_ATOMS: atom_id res chain seq x y z
N MET A 1 11.55 2.65 -0.66
CA MET A 1 11.55 2.16 -2.06
C MET A 1 10.98 0.75 -2.19
N GLU A 2 11.07 -0.11 -1.17
CA GLU A 2 10.40 -1.44 -1.12
C GLU A 2 9.00 -1.41 -0.47
N ASP A 3 8.62 -0.28 0.11
CA ASP A 3 7.37 -0.04 0.85
C ASP A 3 6.30 0.69 0.01
N GLU A 4 6.55 0.88 -1.28
CA GLU A 4 5.67 1.60 -2.20
C GLU A 4 5.23 0.69 -3.35
N ILE A 5 4.04 0.96 -3.86
CA ILE A 5 3.53 0.40 -5.11
C ILE A 5 3.66 1.39 -6.25
N VAL A 6 3.75 0.88 -7.48
CA VAL A 6 3.74 1.67 -8.71
C VAL A 6 2.58 1.20 -9.57
N TYR A 7 1.74 2.13 -10.02
CA TYR A 7 0.66 1.81 -10.95
C TYR A 7 1.22 1.69 -12.37
N ILE A 8 1.19 0.48 -12.95
CA ILE A 8 1.66 0.23 -14.32
C ILE A 8 0.55 0.30 -15.36
N GLY A 9 -0.71 0.30 -14.92
CA GLY A 9 -1.89 0.37 -15.77
C GLY A 9 -3.12 0.73 -14.94
N GLN A 10 -4.09 1.38 -15.58
CA GLN A 10 -5.35 1.78 -15.00
C GLN A 10 -6.40 1.77 -16.10
N MET A 11 -7.62 1.36 -15.78
CA MET A 11 -8.78 1.52 -16.65
C MET A 11 -9.83 2.33 -15.91
N GLU A 12 -10.41 3.32 -16.58
CA GLU A 12 -11.47 4.16 -16.04
C GLU A 12 -12.84 3.62 -16.45
N GLY A 13 -13.80 3.72 -15.54
CA GLY A 13 -15.20 3.38 -15.82
C GLY A 13 -15.92 4.48 -16.61
N SER A 14 -17.14 4.20 -17.05
CA SER A 14 -17.97 5.17 -17.78
C SER A 14 -18.40 6.39 -16.96
N HIS A 15 -18.33 6.30 -15.63
CA HIS A 15 -18.61 7.38 -14.69
C HIS A 15 -17.47 7.41 -13.66
N PRO A 16 -16.32 8.02 -13.99
CA PRO A 16 -15.17 7.97 -13.11
C PRO A 16 -15.40 8.85 -11.87
N ASP A 17 -15.21 8.27 -10.69
CA ASP A 17 -14.93 9.06 -9.49
C ASP A 17 -13.57 9.74 -9.64
N SER A 18 -13.39 10.90 -9.02
CA SER A 18 -12.08 11.57 -9.00
C SER A 18 -11.09 10.77 -8.16
N VAL A 19 -10.33 9.89 -8.80
CA VAL A 19 -9.26 9.11 -8.17
C VAL A 19 -7.92 9.82 -8.32
N LEU A 20 -7.10 9.79 -7.26
CA LEU A 20 -5.78 10.42 -7.23
C LEU A 20 -4.66 9.51 -7.77
N THR A 21 -5.00 8.33 -8.25
CA THR A 21 -4.06 7.35 -8.82
C THR A 21 -3.93 7.56 -10.32
N TYR A 22 -2.71 7.45 -10.84
CA TYR A 22 -2.38 7.56 -12.26
C TYR A 22 -1.20 6.63 -12.61
N VAL A 23 -1.09 6.22 -13.88
CA VAL A 23 0.02 5.37 -14.35
C VAL A 23 1.37 6.06 -14.10
N GLY A 24 2.31 5.32 -13.50
CA GLY A 24 3.61 5.83 -13.03
C GLY A 24 3.57 6.45 -11.62
N GLY A 25 2.38 6.74 -11.09
CA GLY A 25 2.20 7.19 -9.72
C GLY A 25 2.65 6.16 -8.70
N ARG A 26 3.11 6.64 -7.53
CA ARG A 26 3.58 5.82 -6.42
C ARG A 26 2.73 6.08 -5.19
N ASN A 27 2.38 5.02 -4.47
CA ASN A 27 1.67 5.12 -3.20
C ASN A 27 2.29 4.18 -2.15
N PRO A 28 2.14 4.48 -0.85
CA PRO A 28 2.58 3.58 0.22
C PRO A 28 1.81 2.27 0.20
N GLY A 29 2.53 1.17 0.40
CA GLY A 29 1.99 -0.18 0.33
C GLY A 29 1.07 -0.52 1.51
N HIS A 30 1.37 -0.02 2.71
CA HIS A 30 0.61 -0.40 3.92
C HIS A 30 -0.82 0.18 3.96
N CYS A 31 -1.08 1.25 3.22
CA CYS A 31 -2.35 1.99 3.29
C CYS A 31 -3.14 2.01 1.98
N THR A 32 -2.79 1.15 1.01
CA THR A 32 -3.56 0.92 -0.22
C THR A 32 -4.04 -0.53 -0.28
N SER A 33 -5.14 -0.78 -0.98
CA SER A 33 -5.66 -2.14 -1.18
C SER A 33 -4.66 -3.01 -1.94
N GLU A 34 -4.13 -2.49 -3.04
CA GLU A 34 -3.17 -3.14 -3.91
C GLU A 34 -1.84 -3.37 -3.19
N GLY A 35 -1.39 -2.38 -2.41
CA GLY A 35 -0.19 -2.49 -1.60
C GLY A 35 -0.28 -3.56 -0.54
N LYS A 36 -1.40 -3.64 0.20
CA LYS A 36 -1.61 -4.71 1.18
C LYS A 36 -1.62 -6.09 0.51
N LEU A 37 -2.25 -6.20 -0.66
CA LEU A 37 -2.26 -7.44 -1.44
C LEU A 37 -0.83 -7.84 -1.84
N LEU A 38 -0.06 -6.94 -2.43
CA LEU A 38 1.33 -7.23 -2.84
C LEU A 38 2.22 -7.58 -1.64
N LEU A 39 2.08 -6.85 -0.53
CA LEU A 39 2.83 -7.13 0.70
C LEU A 39 2.47 -8.47 1.33
N ALA A 40 1.21 -8.94 1.22
CA ALA A 40 0.79 -10.23 1.77
C ALA A 40 1.52 -11.43 1.13
N PHE A 41 2.01 -11.27 -0.11
CA PHE A 41 2.76 -12.30 -0.84
C PHE A 41 4.27 -12.01 -0.91
N HIS A 42 4.73 -10.92 -0.31
CA HIS A 42 6.15 -10.62 -0.25
C HIS A 42 6.87 -11.50 0.77
N GLU A 43 8.16 -11.76 0.57
CA GLU A 43 9.01 -12.42 1.57
C GLU A 43 8.90 -11.76 2.95
N ALA A 44 8.72 -12.60 3.98
CA ALA A 44 8.53 -12.15 5.36
C ALA A 44 9.68 -11.28 5.89
N ALA A 45 10.91 -11.47 5.40
CA ALA A 45 12.06 -10.64 5.76
C ALA A 45 11.87 -9.18 5.32
N ASN A 46 11.34 -8.97 4.11
CA ASN A 46 11.10 -7.63 3.57
C ASN A 46 9.96 -6.94 4.31
N ILE A 47 8.88 -7.68 4.63
CA ILE A 47 7.80 -7.16 5.47
C ILE A 47 8.31 -6.71 6.84
N LYS A 48 9.14 -7.52 7.51
CA LYS A 48 9.75 -7.13 8.79
C LYS A 48 10.59 -5.86 8.67
N ARG A 49 11.38 -5.73 7.60
CA ARG A 49 12.20 -4.54 7.34
C ARG A 49 11.35 -3.30 7.11
N ILE A 50 10.26 -3.40 6.34
CA ILE A 50 9.31 -2.31 6.11
C ILE A 50 8.67 -1.87 7.44
N LEU A 51 8.18 -2.82 8.24
CA LEU A 51 7.54 -2.52 9.53
C LEU A 51 8.52 -1.91 10.53
N ALA A 52 9.79 -2.32 10.52
CA ALA A 52 10.83 -1.78 11.39
C ALA A 52 11.18 -0.32 11.08
N ASN A 53 10.99 0.12 9.83
CA ASN A 53 11.21 1.51 9.43
C ASN A 53 10.09 2.46 9.90
N GLY A 54 9.00 1.93 10.45
CA GLY A 54 7.82 2.69 10.82
C GLY A 54 6.90 2.97 9.63
N LEU A 55 5.64 3.29 9.94
CA LEU A 55 4.60 3.53 8.93
C LEU A 55 3.97 4.91 9.15
N THR A 56 3.86 5.68 8.07
CA THR A 56 3.26 7.01 8.11
C THR A 56 1.74 6.94 8.31
N PRO A 57 1.15 7.65 9.30
CA PRO A 57 -0.29 7.70 9.51
C PRO A 57 -0.93 8.80 8.65
N TYR A 58 -1.15 8.53 7.36
CA TYR A 58 -1.71 9.51 6.40
C TYR A 58 -3.10 10.04 6.77
N THR A 59 -3.86 9.32 7.59
CA THR A 59 -5.16 9.71 8.12
C THR A 59 -5.30 9.18 9.55
N PRO A 60 -6.27 9.66 10.36
CA PRO A 60 -6.56 9.10 11.68
C PRO A 60 -6.95 7.61 11.68
N LYS A 61 -7.28 7.04 10.51
CA LYS A 61 -7.66 5.63 10.35
C LYS A 61 -6.60 4.80 9.62
N THR A 62 -5.45 5.39 9.28
CA THR A 62 -4.37 4.66 8.63
C THR A 62 -3.81 3.64 9.61
N VAL A 63 -3.92 2.36 9.26
CA VAL A 63 -3.38 1.26 10.08
C VAL A 63 -1.86 1.34 10.06
N THR A 64 -1.24 1.50 11.24
CA THR A 64 0.22 1.58 11.38
C THR A 64 0.78 0.54 12.35
N GLU A 65 -0.07 -0.10 13.14
CA GLU A 65 0.31 -1.15 14.08
C GLU A 65 0.64 -2.45 13.33
N PRO A 66 1.89 -2.96 13.44
CA PRO A 66 2.32 -4.18 12.76
C PRO A 66 1.42 -5.40 13.04
N GLY A 67 0.97 -5.53 14.28
CA GLY A 67 0.09 -6.62 14.72
C GLY A 67 -1.29 -6.61 14.06
N ILE A 68 -1.74 -5.49 13.48
CA ILE A 68 -2.98 -5.43 12.69
C ILE A 68 -2.69 -5.86 11.25
N LEU A 69 -1.59 -5.40 10.66
CA LEU A 69 -1.21 -5.69 9.27
C LEU A 69 -0.82 -7.16 9.04
N LEU A 70 -0.30 -7.84 10.06
CA LEU A 70 0.15 -9.23 9.97
C LEU A 70 -0.94 -10.27 10.27
N LYS A 71 -2.18 -9.84 10.56
CA LYS A 71 -3.30 -10.77 10.77
C LYS A 71 -3.70 -11.44 9.47
N ARG A 72 -3.92 -12.75 9.52
CA ARG A 72 -4.47 -13.56 8.43
C ARG A 72 -5.97 -13.74 8.62
#